data_AF-A0A2N1RV43-F1
#
_entry.id   AF-A0A2N1RV43-F1
#
_cell.length_a   1.000
_cell.length_b   1.000
_cell.length_c   1.000
_cell.angle_alpha   90.00
_cell.angle_beta   90.00
_cell.angle_gamma   90.00
#
_symmetry.space_group_name_H-M   'P 1'
#
loop_
_entity.id
_entity.type
_entity.pdbx_description
1 polymer ?
#
loop_
_entity_poly.entity_id
_entity_poly.type
_entity_poly.pdbx_seq_one_letter_code
_entity_poly.pdbx_strand_id
1 'polypeptide(L)'
;MYTFEALEQFRIGLKKNPKELNTYILIGDIYFNRNQLRTAKKYYETTITLQHSFPNGLLGLAKIHFKNEEYVKAIVLLKSIDTSVDYDKSYHYYFAESSFKTGDYKTAVEQYETLLKYRNDKFFLVNSLFLITHKLELSKRFTE
;
A
#
# COMPACT_ATOMS: atom_id res chain seq x y z
N MET A 1 -13.61 -18.44 -6.72
CA MET A 1 -14.14 -19.28 -5.62
C MET A 1 -13.39 -19.03 -4.30
N TYR A 2 -12.05 -19.13 -4.28
CA TYR A 2 -11.20 -18.95 -3.08
C TYR A 2 -11.39 -17.67 -2.25
N THR A 3 -11.69 -16.53 -2.86
CA THR A 3 -11.84 -15.26 -2.13
C THR A 3 -13.08 -15.18 -1.23
N PHE A 4 -14.14 -15.95 -1.51
CA PHE A 4 -15.33 -15.95 -0.65
C PHE A 4 -15.08 -16.76 0.63
N GLU A 5 -14.43 -17.91 0.51
CA GLU A 5 -14.01 -18.72 1.66
C GLU A 5 -13.04 -17.95 2.56
N ALA A 6 -12.07 -17.22 1.97
CA ALA A 6 -11.16 -16.37 2.73
C ALA A 6 -11.89 -15.30 3.55
N LEU A 7 -12.87 -14.61 2.95
CA LEU A 7 -13.66 -13.60 3.65
C LEU A 7 -14.48 -14.18 4.82
N GLU A 8 -15.05 -15.38 4.65
CA GLU A 8 -15.77 -16.06 5.73
C GLU A 8 -14.83 -16.47 6.88
N GLN A 9 -13.65 -17.00 6.57
CA GLN A 9 -12.65 -17.32 7.60
C GLN A 9 -12.19 -16.07 8.35
N PHE A 10 -11.95 -14.96 7.65
CA PHE A 10 -11.60 -13.69 8.28
C PHE A 10 -12.73 -13.15 9.17
N ARG A 11 -14.00 -13.30 8.76
CA ARG A 11 -15.16 -12.92 9.60
C ARG A 11 -15.22 -13.74 10.88
N ILE A 12 -14.96 -15.04 10.81
CA ILE A 12 -14.88 -15.91 12.00
C ILE A 12 -13.70 -15.48 12.89
N GLY A 13 -12.55 -15.16 12.28
CA GLY A 13 -11.37 -14.63 12.97
C GLY A 13 -11.69 -13.35 13.75
N LEU A 14 -12.34 -12.38 13.11
CA LEU A 14 -12.75 -11.13 13.76
C LEU A 14 -13.79 -11.33 14.87
N LYS A 15 -14.66 -12.35 14.78
CA LYS A 15 -15.55 -12.69 15.90
C LYS A 15 -14.77 -13.18 17.13
N LYS A 16 -13.65 -13.87 16.93
CA LYS A 16 -12.79 -14.38 18.01
C LYS A 16 -11.83 -13.31 18.53
N ASN A 17 -11.25 -12.50 17.64
CA ASN A 17 -10.36 -11.40 17.98
C ASN A 17 -10.71 -10.14 17.16
N PRO A 18 -11.63 -9.30 17.68
CA PRO A 18 -12.07 -8.09 16.98
C PRO A 18 -11.01 -6.99 16.84
N LYS A 19 -9.85 -7.12 17.50
CA LYS A 19 -8.78 -6.10 17.49
C LYS A 19 -7.60 -6.49 16.62
N GLU A 20 -7.71 -7.59 15.88
CA GLU A 20 -6.63 -8.06 15.02
C GLU A 20 -6.54 -7.22 13.73
N LEU A 21 -5.64 -6.24 13.72
CA LEU A 21 -5.53 -5.24 12.65
C LEU A 21 -5.21 -5.87 11.28
N ASN A 22 -4.38 -6.91 11.25
CA ASN A 22 -3.95 -7.55 10.01
C ASN A 22 -5.12 -8.18 9.24
N THR A 23 -6.07 -8.83 9.92
CA THR A 23 -7.29 -9.33 9.27
C THR A 23 -8.11 -8.22 8.61
N TYR A 24 -8.24 -7.04 9.22
CA TYR A 24 -8.89 -5.89 8.57
C TYR A 24 -8.14 -5.44 7.30
N ILE A 25 -6.81 -5.43 7.32
CA ILE A 25 -5.98 -5.13 6.13
C ILE A 25 -6.23 -6.15 5.02
N LEU A 26 -6.21 -7.44 5.33
CA LEU A 26 -6.41 -8.50 4.34
C LEU A 26 -7.79 -8.40 3.68
N ILE A 27 -8.85 -8.15 4.46
CA ILE A 27 -10.19 -7.91 3.92
C ILE A 27 -10.21 -6.65 3.05
N GLY A 28 -9.59 -5.56 3.53
CA GLY A 28 -9.46 -4.30 2.79
C GLY A 28 -8.78 -4.49 1.44
N ASP A 29 -7.67 -5.22 1.40
CA ASP A 29 -6.90 -5.52 0.20
C ASP A 29 -7.69 -6.39 -0.79
N ILE A 30 -8.50 -7.35 -0.31
CA ILE A 30 -9.41 -8.12 -1.18
C ILE A 30 -10.41 -7.19 -1.87
N TYR A 31 -11.03 -6.27 -1.13
CA TYR A 31 -11.96 -5.31 -1.71
C TYR A 31 -11.27 -4.30 -2.62
N PHE A 32 -10.06 -3.87 -2.28
CA PHE A 32 -9.24 -2.98 -3.10
C PHE A 32 -8.92 -3.61 -4.45
N ASN A 33 -8.47 -4.87 -4.44
CA ASN A 33 -8.15 -5.63 -5.66
C ASN A 33 -9.39 -5.89 -6.54
N ARG A 34 -10.59 -5.90 -5.94
CA ARG A 34 -11.87 -5.97 -6.65
C ARG A 34 -12.40 -4.61 -7.11
N ASN A 35 -11.61 -3.55 -6.99
CA ASN A 35 -11.99 -2.17 -7.29
C ASN A 35 -13.17 -1.64 -6.47
N GLN A 36 -13.49 -2.27 -5.34
CA GLN A 36 -14.55 -1.85 -4.42
C GLN A 36 -13.99 -0.85 -3.40
N LEU A 37 -13.50 0.30 -3.89
CA LEU A 37 -12.68 1.25 -3.13
C LEU A 37 -13.39 1.78 -1.88
N ARG A 38 -14.70 2.06 -1.97
CA ARG A 38 -15.49 2.54 -0.81
C ARG A 38 -15.53 1.50 0.32
N THR A 39 -15.64 0.22 -0.03
CA THR A 39 -15.67 -0.86 0.96
C THR A 39 -14.28 -1.06 1.54
N ALA A 40 -13.25 -1.12 0.69
CA ALA A 40 -11.86 -1.24 1.13
C ALA A 40 -11.46 -0.13 2.11
N LYS A 41 -11.84 1.12 1.79
CA LYS A 41 -11.60 2.30 2.64
C LYS A 41 -12.16 2.11 4.05
N LYS A 42 -13.39 1.62 4.22
CA LYS A 42 -13.99 1.37 5.54
C LYS A 42 -13.18 0.40 6.38
N TYR A 43 -12.65 -0.67 5.77
CA TYR A 43 -11.82 -1.64 6.47
C TYR A 43 -10.48 -1.04 6.90
N TYR A 44 -9.84 -0.24 6.05
CA TYR A 44 -8.63 0.49 6.41
C TYR A 44 -8.89 1.53 7.52
N GLU A 45 -9.97 2.32 7.44
CA GLU A 45 -10.36 3.30 8.47
C GLU A 45 -10.62 2.64 9.83
N THR A 46 -11.14 1.41 9.84
CA THR A 46 -11.33 0.64 11.07
C THR A 46 -9.99 0.38 11.77
N THR A 47 -8.92 0.08 11.02
CA THR A 47 -7.59 -0.10 11.61
C THR A 47 -7.05 1.17 12.24
N ILE A 48 -7.33 2.34 11.66
CA ILE A 48 -6.91 3.64 12.19
C ILE A 48 -7.70 3.99 13.47
N THR A 49 -8.97 3.61 13.52
CA THR A 49 -9.80 3.79 14.73
C THR A 49 -9.27 2.95 15.90
N LEU A 50 -8.79 1.73 15.62
CA LEU A 50 -8.22 0.83 16.61
C LEU A 50 -6.78 1.22 17.01
N GLN A 51 -5.97 1.64 16.03
CA GLN A 51 -4.61 2.12 16.22
C GLN A 51 -4.29 3.21 15.19
N HIS A 52 -4.30 4.47 15.63
CA HIS A 52 -4.17 5.65 14.78
C HIS A 52 -2.90 5.66 13.91
N SER A 53 -1.80 5.11 14.42
CA SER A 53 -0.50 5.09 13.74
C SER A 53 -0.18 3.76 13.06
N PHE A 54 -1.18 2.90 12.81
CA PHE A 54 -0.93 1.60 12.21
C PHE A 54 -0.44 1.73 10.75
N PRO A 55 0.81 1.32 10.43
CA PRO A 55 1.44 1.57 9.13
C PRO A 55 0.62 1.06 7.94
N ASN A 56 0.17 -0.20 8.02
CA ASN A 56 -0.55 -0.84 6.93
C ASN A 56 -1.96 -0.25 6.72
N GLY A 57 -2.57 0.30 7.78
CA GLY A 57 -3.84 1.02 7.68
C GLY A 57 -3.70 2.33 6.91
N LEU A 58 -2.67 3.11 7.26
CA LEU A 58 -2.35 4.37 6.58
C LEU A 58 -1.97 4.11 5.11
N LEU A 59 -1.19 3.05 4.86
CA LEU A 59 -0.87 2.62 3.51
C LEU A 59 -2.13 2.24 2.72
N GLY A 60 -3.05 1.49 3.32
CA GLY A 60 -4.35 1.16 2.72
C GLY A 60 -5.11 2.41 2.27
N LEU A 61 -5.16 3.45 3.09
CA LEU A 61 -5.77 4.73 2.73
C LEU A 61 -5.00 5.46 1.64
N ALA A 62 -3.67 5.45 1.67
CA ALA A 62 -2.84 6.01 0.60
C ALA A 62 -3.09 5.32 -0.74
N LYS A 63 -3.25 3.99 -0.75
CA LYS A 63 -3.63 3.21 -1.93
C LYS A 63 -4.97 3.66 -2.52
N ILE A 64 -5.95 3.97 -1.66
CA ILE A 64 -7.25 4.51 -2.08
C ILE A 64 -7.08 5.88 -2.75
N HIS A 65 -6.35 6.79 -2.11
CA HIS A 65 -6.09 8.11 -2.69
C HIS A 65 -5.33 8.01 -4.02
N PHE A 66 -4.34 7.12 -4.12
CA PHE A 66 -3.63 6.85 -5.37
C PHE A 66 -4.58 6.37 -6.48
N LYS A 67 -5.51 5.44 -6.18
CA LYS A 67 -6.50 4.97 -7.15
C LYS A 67 -7.49 6.03 -7.59
N ASN A 68 -7.75 7.02 -6.75
CA ASN A 68 -8.57 8.18 -7.08
C ASN A 68 -7.77 9.30 -7.77
N GLU A 69 -6.50 9.06 -8.11
CA GLU A 69 -5.58 10.05 -8.69
C GLU A 69 -5.28 11.25 -7.77
N GLU A 70 -5.59 11.11 -6.47
CA GLU A 70 -5.33 12.11 -5.44
C GLU A 70 -3.89 11.96 -4.90
N TYR A 71 -2.91 12.04 -5.79
CA TYR A 71 -1.50 11.69 -5.51
C TYR A 71 -0.89 12.49 -4.35
N VAL A 72 -1.21 13.78 -4.24
CA VAL A 72 -0.72 14.63 -3.14
C VAL A 72 -1.24 14.12 -1.79
N LYS A 73 -2.52 13.71 -1.71
CA LYS A 73 -3.09 13.16 -0.47
C LYS A 73 -2.46 11.80 -0.14
N ALA A 74 -2.19 10.98 -1.15
CA ALA A 74 -1.48 9.72 -0.97
C ALA A 74 -0.08 9.96 -0.39
N ILE A 75 0.69 10.91 -0.94
CA ILE A 75 2.03 11.28 -0.44
C ILE A 75 1.98 11.76 1.02
N VAL A 76 1.00 12.58 1.39
CA VAL A 76 0.86 13.06 2.78
C VAL A 76 0.68 11.89 3.75
N LEU A 77 -0.20 10.94 3.43
CA LEU A 77 -0.38 9.74 4.26
C LEU A 77 0.87 8.87 4.30
N LEU A 78 1.53 8.67 3.15
CA LEU A 78 2.75 7.88 3.08
C LEU A 78 3.85 8.49 3.95
N LYS A 79 4.06 9.81 3.88
CA LYS A 79 5.03 10.51 4.74
C LYS A 79 4.73 10.40 6.24
N SER A 80 3.49 10.11 6.63
CA SER A 80 3.11 9.93 8.04
C SER A 80 3.34 8.51 8.57
N ILE A 81 3.70 7.55 7.71
CA ILE A 81 3.94 6.17 8.10
C ILE A 81 5.31 6.05 8.79
N ASP A 82 5.31 5.51 10.00
CA ASP A 82 6.53 5.11 10.68
C ASP A 82 7.12 3.86 10.01
N THR A 83 8.29 4.02 9.39
CA THR A 83 9.00 2.94 8.69
C THR A 83 10.05 2.24 9.57
N SER A 84 10.14 2.60 10.87
CA SER A 84 11.01 1.91 11.84
C SER A 84 10.39 0.63 12.40
N VAL A 85 9.06 0.52 12.33
CA VAL A 85 8.28 -0.66 12.71
C VAL A 85 8.01 -1.56 11.50
N ASP A 86 7.32 -2.69 11.68
CA ASP A 86 6.91 -3.51 10.54
C ASP A 86 5.87 -2.79 9.67
N TYR A 87 6.08 -2.85 8.35
CA TYR A 87 5.21 -2.24 7.35
C TYR A 87 5.34 -2.96 6.01
N ASP A 88 4.26 -2.91 5.22
CA ASP A 88 4.21 -3.49 3.89
C ASP A 88 5.07 -2.71 2.88
N LYS A 89 5.97 -3.41 2.19
CA LYS A 89 6.95 -2.79 1.27
C LYS A 89 6.34 -2.23 -0.01
N SER A 90 5.08 -2.55 -0.33
CA SER A 90 4.33 -1.84 -1.36
C SER A 90 4.21 -0.33 -1.07
N TYR A 91 4.42 0.09 0.19
CA TYR A 91 4.68 1.49 0.57
C TYR A 91 5.58 2.23 -0.41
N HIS A 92 6.78 1.68 -0.68
CA HIS A 92 7.76 2.35 -1.54
C HIS A 92 7.27 2.45 -2.98
N TYR A 93 6.51 1.46 -3.46
CA TYR A 93 5.90 1.50 -4.78
C TYR A 93 4.89 2.65 -4.89
N TYR A 94 3.91 2.71 -3.99
CA TYR A 94 2.89 3.75 -4.03
C TYR A 94 3.46 5.15 -3.80
N PHE A 95 4.51 5.27 -2.98
CA PHE A 95 5.20 6.54 -2.81
C PHE A 95 5.93 6.94 -4.09
N ALA A 96 6.70 6.03 -4.68
CA ALA A 96 7.42 6.32 -5.92
C ALA A 96 6.47 6.72 -7.07
N GLU A 97 5.37 5.98 -7.27
CA GLU A 97 4.40 6.29 -8.31
C GLU A 97 3.68 7.62 -8.06
N SER A 98 3.27 7.88 -6.81
CA SER A 98 2.61 9.14 -6.47
C SER A 98 3.54 10.33 -6.69
N SER A 99 4.79 10.22 -6.23
CA SER A 99 5.83 11.24 -6.43
C SER A 99 6.13 11.46 -7.91
N PHE A 100 6.24 10.38 -8.70
CA PHE A 100 6.42 10.49 -10.16
C PHE A 100 5.25 11.23 -10.81
N LYS A 101 4.00 10.94 -10.42
CA LYS A 101 2.80 11.60 -10.95
C LYS A 101 2.69 13.07 -10.57
N THR A 102 3.29 13.49 -9.45
CA THR A 102 3.36 14.89 -9.04
C THR A 102 4.62 15.61 -9.54
N GLY A 103 5.49 14.94 -10.31
CA GLY A 103 6.74 15.51 -10.81
C GLY A 103 7.90 15.54 -9.81
N ASP A 104 7.73 14.94 -8.63
CA ASP A 104 8.79 14.77 -7.64
C ASP A 104 9.64 13.54 -8.01
N TYR A 105 10.35 13.65 -9.13
CA TYR A 105 11.12 12.53 -9.69
C TYR A 105 12.28 12.11 -8.79
N LYS A 106 12.84 13.04 -8.01
CA LYS A 106 13.90 12.74 -7.04
C LYS A 106 13.40 11.76 -5.98
N THR A 107 12.28 12.05 -5.33
CA THR A 107 11.70 11.10 -4.37
C THR A 107 11.25 9.82 -5.06
N ALA A 108 10.74 9.88 -6.30
CA ALA A 108 10.39 8.66 -7.04
C ALA A 108 11.59 7.72 -7.19
N VAL A 109 12.75 8.23 -7.60
CA VAL A 109 14.00 7.47 -7.71
C VAL A 109 14.38 6.85 -6.36
N GLU A 110 14.44 7.65 -5.29
CA GLU A 110 14.83 7.18 -3.95
C GLU A 110 13.95 6.02 -3.46
N GLN A 111 12.64 6.11 -3.69
CA GLN A 111 11.69 5.10 -3.27
C GLN A 111 11.75 3.83 -4.13
N TYR A 112 11.90 3.93 -5.45
CA TYR A 112 12.12 2.75 -6.30
C TYR A 112 13.43 2.03 -5.96
N GLU A 113 14.51 2.76 -5.72
CA GLU A 113 15.80 2.18 -5.30
C GLU A 113 15.67 1.44 -3.98
N THR A 114 14.94 2.02 -3.03
CA THR A 114 14.69 1.38 -1.73
C THR A 114 13.85 0.12 -1.89
N LEU A 115 12.78 0.15 -2.70
CA LEU A 115 11.97 -1.02 -3.01
C LEU A 115 12.80 -2.17 -3.59
N LEU A 116 13.73 -1.86 -4.51
CA LEU A 116 14.62 -2.83 -5.15
C LEU A 116 15.67 -3.44 -4.21
N LYS A 117 15.83 -2.94 -2.96
CA LYS A 117 16.62 -3.63 -1.93
C LYS A 117 15.86 -4.82 -1.34
N TYR A 118 14.53 -4.81 -1.38
CA TYR A 118 13.66 -5.85 -0.83
C TYR A 118 13.24 -6.89 -1.88
N ARG A 119 14.18 -7.38 -2.70
CA ARG A 119 13.85 -8.25 -3.86
C ARG A 119 13.14 -9.57 -3.53
N ASN A 120 13.31 -10.05 -2.29
CA ASN A 120 12.70 -11.29 -1.81
C ASN A 120 11.36 -11.04 -1.08
N ASP A 121 10.88 -9.79 -1.02
CA ASP A 121 9.60 -9.46 -0.39
C ASP A 121 8.41 -9.98 -1.21
N LYS A 122 7.29 -10.25 -0.53
CA LYS A 122 6.03 -10.70 -1.14
C LYS A 122 5.55 -9.79 -2.27
N PHE A 123 5.91 -8.51 -2.26
CA PHE A 123 5.62 -7.57 -3.33
C PHE A 123 6.06 -8.09 -4.71
N PHE A 124 7.23 -8.74 -4.77
CA PHE A 124 7.81 -9.25 -6.02
C PHE A 124 7.30 -10.64 -6.42
N LEU A 125 6.43 -11.28 -5.62
CA LEU A 125 5.75 -12.51 -6.04
C LEU A 125 4.69 -12.25 -7.12
N VAL A 126 4.16 -11.01 -7.16
CA VAL A 126 3.09 -10.61 -8.08
C VAL A 126 3.47 -9.41 -8.96
N ASN A 127 4.59 -8.75 -8.67
CA ASN A 127 5.13 -7.65 -9.48
C ASN A 127 6.52 -8.02 -10.01
N SER A 128 6.80 -7.66 -11.27
CA SER A 128 8.08 -7.97 -11.89
C SER A 128 9.17 -6.97 -11.48
N LEU A 129 10.36 -7.49 -11.14
CA LEU A 129 11.55 -6.66 -10.90
C LEU A 129 11.87 -5.76 -12.10
N PHE A 130 11.70 -6.29 -13.32
CA PHE A 130 11.92 -5.56 -14.57
C PHE A 130 11.04 -4.31 -14.69
N LEU A 131 9.76 -4.40 -14.29
CA LEU A 131 8.87 -3.24 -14.32
C LEU A 131 9.36 -2.13 -13.38
N ILE A 132 9.81 -2.50 -12.18
CA ILE A 132 10.30 -1.55 -11.19
C ILE A 132 11.63 -0.92 -11.63
N THR A 133 12.55 -1.69 -12.22
CA THR A 133 13.81 -1.15 -12.76
C THR A 133 13.55 -0.19 -13.92
N HIS A 134 12.64 -0.53 -14.83
CA HIS A 134 12.27 0.37 -15.93
C HIS A 134 11.68 1.69 -15.43
N LYS A 135 10.81 1.64 -14.41
CA LYS A 135 10.23 2.85 -13.79
C LYS A 135 11.28 3.71 -13.10
N LEU A 136 12.26 3.09 -12.45
CA LEU A 136 13.41 3.78 -11.87
C LEU A 136 14.20 4.53 -12.95
N GLU A 137 14.57 3.84 -14.03
CA GLU A 137 15.32 4.44 -15.16
C GLU A 137 14.55 5.60 -15.79
N LEU A 138 13.24 5.44 -16.00
CA LEU A 138 12.38 6.51 -16.50
C LEU A 138 12.41 7.72 -15.58
N SER A 139 12.34 7.50 -14.26
CA SER A 139 12.37 8.58 -13.27
C SER A 139 13.72 9.32 -13.26
N LYS A 140 14.83 8.59 -13.42
CA LYS A 140 16.18 9.18 -13.52
C LYS A 140 16.33 10.14 -14.70
N ARG A 141 15.73 9.82 -15.85
CA ARG A 141 15.76 10.69 -17.04
C ARG A 141 15.08 12.04 -16.85
N PHE A 142 14.18 12.17 -15.88
CA PHE A 142 13.52 13.43 -15.55
C PHE A 142 14.19 14.18 -14.39
N THR A 143 15.22 13.60 -13.78
CA THR A 143 16.05 14.27 -12.75
C THR A 143 17.34 14.86 -13.31
N GLU A 144 17.74 14.46 -14.53
CA GLU A 144 18.87 14.99 -15.30
C GLU A 144 18.46 16.22 -16.10
#